data_AF-A0A426JGH8-F1
#
_entry.id   AF-A0A426JGH8-F1
#
_cell.length_a   1.000
_cell.length_b   1.000
_cell.length_c   1.000
_cell.angle_alpha   90.00
_cell.angle_beta   90.00
_cell.angle_gamma   90.00
#
_symmetry.space_group_name_H-M   'P 1'
#
loop_
_entity.id
_entity.type
_entity.pdbx_description
1 polymer ?
#
loop_
_entity_poly.entity_id
_entity_poly.type
_entity_poly.pdbx_seq_one_letter_code
_entity_poly.pdbx_strand_id
1 'polypeptide(L)'
;MLLMHYICTKSNIIMVKKTTLAINFENGKAVANKKLALGDDIGLFILLVLETGLRLSDALTLTKNNFYKIGKDYYIQFVAKKTKKEAKRPISELLYKKVMDRGSDCIFINPKTNQYYSKMWVGRNLKKAFLNECREAKKENKTISAHSLRKSAGQKVYEINGIEAARDFLQHETYQTTKDYLNIGERKLNQLLKDTLID
;
A
#
# COMPACT_ATOMS: atom_id res chain seq x y z
N MET A 1 -6.11 50.52 -39.61
CA MET A 1 -6.70 49.84 -38.45
C MET A 1 -7.02 48.41 -38.85
N LEU A 2 -6.08 47.48 -38.67
CA LEU A 2 -6.25 46.05 -38.94
C LEU A 2 -5.94 45.30 -37.64
N LEU A 3 -6.97 44.77 -36.98
CA LEU A 3 -6.83 43.89 -35.82
C LEU A 3 -6.42 42.50 -36.31
N MET A 4 -5.17 42.09 -36.02
CA MET A 4 -4.79 40.68 -36.06
C MET A 4 -5.39 39.96 -34.84
N HIS A 5 -6.37 39.10 -35.09
CA HIS A 5 -6.87 38.15 -34.10
C HIS A 5 -5.84 37.04 -33.89
N TYR A 6 -5.25 37.00 -32.69
CA TYR A 6 -4.40 35.91 -32.23
C TYR A 6 -5.28 34.77 -31.71
N ILE A 7 -5.42 33.68 -32.46
CA ILE A 7 -6.08 32.46 -31.98
C ILE A 7 -5.07 31.69 -31.13
N CYS A 8 -5.18 31.82 -29.81
CA CYS A 8 -4.43 31.02 -28.85
C CYS A 8 -5.14 29.67 -28.66
N THR A 9 -4.73 28.64 -29.38
CA THR A 9 -5.17 27.26 -29.12
C THR A 9 -4.50 26.71 -27.86
N LYS A 10 -5.22 26.72 -26.74
CA LYS A 10 -4.85 25.95 -25.54
C LYS A 10 -4.95 24.45 -25.85
N SER A 11 -3.81 23.80 -26.07
CA SER A 11 -3.74 22.33 -26.09
C SER A 11 -4.11 21.79 -24.70
N ASN A 12 -5.28 21.17 -24.58
CA ASN A 12 -5.70 20.41 -23.41
C ASN A 12 -4.81 19.15 -23.29
N ILE A 13 -3.70 19.25 -22.56
CA ILE A 13 -2.95 18.07 -22.11
C ILE A 13 -3.82 17.37 -21.07
N ILE A 14 -4.55 16.34 -21.49
CA ILE A 14 -5.22 15.40 -20.58
C ILE A 14 -4.10 14.70 -19.80
N MET A 15 -3.84 15.16 -18.57
CA MET A 15 -2.93 14.47 -17.65
C MET A 15 -3.52 13.10 -17.31
N VAL A 16 -3.10 12.05 -18.03
CA VAL A 16 -3.42 10.67 -17.68
C VAL A 16 -2.84 10.40 -16.29
N LYS A 17 -3.74 10.18 -15.32
CA LYS A 17 -3.36 9.92 -13.93
C LYS A 17 -2.60 8.59 -13.88
N LYS A 18 -1.29 8.63 -13.60
CA LYS A 18 -0.47 7.41 -13.51
C LYS A 18 -1.02 6.47 -12.45
N THR A 19 -1.35 5.25 -12.85
CA THR A 19 -1.79 4.19 -11.94
C THR A 19 -0.58 3.50 -11.29
N THR A 20 -0.81 2.76 -10.22
CA THR A 20 0.27 2.06 -9.51
C THR A 20 0.37 0.61 -9.95
N LEU A 21 1.57 0.15 -10.25
CA LEU A 21 1.86 -1.27 -10.46
C LEU A 21 1.89 -1.97 -9.09
N ALA A 22 1.22 -3.11 -8.96
CA ALA A 22 1.31 -3.92 -7.76
C ALA A 22 2.69 -4.59 -7.70
N ILE A 23 3.32 -4.57 -6.54
CA ILE A 23 4.57 -5.31 -6.30
C ILE A 23 4.18 -6.77 -6.01
N ASN A 24 5.00 -7.75 -6.38
CA ASN A 24 4.80 -9.13 -5.95
C ASN A 24 4.90 -9.22 -4.41
N PHE A 25 3.95 -9.90 -3.75
CA PHE A 25 3.83 -9.89 -2.28
C PHE A 25 5.08 -10.46 -1.59
N GLU A 26 5.57 -11.62 -2.05
CA GLU A 26 6.74 -12.29 -1.47
C GLU A 26 8.01 -11.47 -1.66
N ASN A 27 8.20 -10.89 -2.85
CA ASN A 27 9.30 -9.96 -3.10
C ASN A 27 9.21 -8.71 -2.21
N GLY A 28 8.00 -8.17 -2.01
CA GLY A 28 7.75 -7.07 -1.07
C GLY A 28 8.18 -7.41 0.36
N LYS A 29 7.83 -8.61 0.85
CA LYS A 29 8.26 -9.13 2.16
C LYS A 29 9.78 -9.32 2.23
N ALA A 30 10.40 -9.86 1.19
CA ALA A 30 11.84 -10.05 1.12
C ALA A 30 12.59 -8.71 1.20
N VAL A 31 12.16 -7.70 0.43
CA VAL A 31 12.71 -6.34 0.49
C VAL A 31 12.51 -5.72 1.88
N ALA A 32 11.32 -5.87 2.47
CA ALA A 32 11.04 -5.38 3.82
C ALA A 32 12.00 -5.97 4.86
N ASN A 33 12.16 -7.29 4.86
CA ASN A 33 13.04 -8.01 5.79
C ASN A 33 14.50 -7.61 5.59
N LYS A 34 14.98 -7.51 4.34
CA LYS A 34 16.33 -7.04 4.03
C LYS A 34 16.58 -5.63 4.56
N LYS A 35 15.61 -4.72 4.40
CA LYS A 35 15.71 -3.35 4.90
C LYS A 35 15.68 -3.26 6.42
N LEU A 36 14.82 -4.06 7.07
CA LEU A 36 14.77 -4.17 8.53
C LEU A 36 16.08 -4.70 9.12
N ALA A 37 16.71 -5.68 8.49
CA ALA A 37 17.99 -6.23 8.92
C ALA A 37 19.12 -5.17 8.87
N LEU A 38 18.99 -4.18 7.98
CA LEU A 38 19.92 -3.04 7.86
C LEU A 38 19.55 -1.86 8.77
N GLY A 39 18.49 -1.98 9.59
CA GLY A 39 17.99 -0.88 10.43
C GLY A 39 17.33 0.27 9.64
N ASP A 40 16.91 0.03 8.40
CA ASP A 40 16.25 1.04 7.56
C ASP A 40 14.73 1.03 7.83
N ASP A 41 14.22 2.13 8.39
CA ASP A 41 12.81 2.28 8.77
C ASP A 41 11.83 2.13 7.60
N ILE A 42 12.29 2.24 6.34
CA ILE A 42 11.43 1.93 5.20
C ILE A 42 11.04 0.44 5.18
N GLY A 43 11.88 -0.45 5.71
CA GLY A 43 11.57 -1.87 5.84
C GLY A 43 10.39 -2.10 6.77
N LEU A 44 10.36 -1.40 7.90
CA LEU A 44 9.23 -1.44 8.84
C LEU A 44 7.94 -0.92 8.20
N PHE A 45 8.04 0.19 7.45
CA PHE A 45 6.90 0.73 6.72
C PHE A 45 6.35 -0.25 5.68
N ILE A 46 7.23 -0.88 4.88
CA ILE A 46 6.82 -1.85 3.87
C ILE A 46 6.11 -3.03 4.52
N LEU A 47 6.71 -3.61 5.57
CA LEU A 47 6.17 -4.75 6.30
C LEU A 47 4.77 -4.45 6.86
N LEU A 48 4.64 -3.31 7.53
CA LEU A 48 3.38 -2.84 8.09
C LEU A 48 2.28 -2.76 7.02
N VAL A 49 2.55 -2.10 5.89
CA VAL A 49 1.53 -1.93 4.84
C VAL A 49 1.14 -3.26 4.20
N LEU A 50 2.10 -4.18 4.02
CA LEU A 50 1.82 -5.51 3.46
C LEU A 50 0.97 -6.37 4.39
N GLU A 51 1.19 -6.31 5.70
CA GLU A 51 0.44 -7.14 6.66
C GLU A 51 -0.93 -6.56 7.01
N THR A 52 -1.10 -5.23 6.93
CA THR A 52 -2.32 -4.57 7.43
C THR A 52 -3.19 -3.98 6.33
N GLY A 53 -2.63 -3.78 5.14
CA GLY A 53 -3.32 -3.08 4.07
C GLY A 53 -3.71 -1.67 4.50
N LEU A 54 -2.86 -0.94 5.24
CA LEU A 54 -3.10 0.45 5.64
C LEU A 54 -2.82 1.46 4.51
N ARG A 55 -3.47 2.63 4.53
CA ARG A 55 -3.14 3.72 3.60
C ARG A 55 -1.92 4.45 4.16
N LEU A 56 -1.10 5.04 3.28
CA LEU A 56 0.10 5.78 3.67
C LEU A 56 -0.12 6.75 4.82
N SER A 57 -1.20 7.54 4.76
CA SER A 57 -1.53 8.54 5.78
C SER A 57 -1.99 7.97 7.12
N ASP A 58 -2.55 6.76 7.10
CA ASP A 58 -3.01 6.07 8.32
C ASP A 58 -1.82 5.38 8.98
N ALA A 59 -0.99 4.70 8.18
CA ALA A 59 0.24 4.04 8.64
C ALA A 59 1.22 5.00 9.33
N LEU A 60 1.40 6.21 8.79
CA LEU A 60 2.32 7.21 9.34
C LEU A 60 1.87 7.84 10.66
N THR A 61 0.63 7.62 11.09
CA THR A 61 0.10 8.17 12.35
C THR A 61 -0.16 7.13 13.42
N LEU A 62 0.30 5.90 13.21
CA LEU A 62 0.22 4.86 14.23
C LEU A 62 1.20 5.13 15.38
N THR A 63 0.78 4.75 16.56
CA THR A 63 1.60 4.70 17.78
C THR A 63 1.70 3.28 18.29
N LYS A 64 2.60 3.03 19.25
CA LYS A 64 2.71 1.72 19.93
C LYS A 64 1.39 1.24 20.53
N ASN A 65 0.55 2.15 21.01
CA ASN A 65 -0.75 1.82 21.61
C ASN A 65 -1.75 1.20 20.62
N ASN A 66 -1.51 1.31 19.30
CA ASN A 66 -2.30 0.59 18.31
C ASN A 66 -2.00 -0.91 18.28
N PHE A 67 -0.93 -1.37 18.92
CA PHE A 67 -0.41 -2.73 18.84
C PHE A 67 -0.54 -3.42 20.20
N TYR A 68 -0.99 -4.66 20.18
CA TYR A 68 -1.14 -5.44 21.41
C TYR A 68 -0.98 -6.93 21.15
N LYS A 69 -0.80 -7.68 22.22
CA LYS A 69 -0.63 -9.13 22.23
C LYS A 69 -1.79 -9.79 22.98
N ILE A 70 -2.33 -10.88 22.45
CA ILE A 70 -3.28 -11.74 23.15
C ILE A 70 -2.74 -13.17 23.08
N GLY A 71 -2.40 -13.75 24.23
CA GLY A 71 -1.80 -15.08 24.27
C GLY A 71 -0.48 -15.12 23.48
N LYS A 72 -0.42 -15.90 22.40
CA LYS A 72 0.75 -15.99 21.49
C LYS A 72 0.62 -15.12 20.24
N ASP A 73 -0.56 -14.52 20.03
CA ASP A 73 -0.90 -13.79 18.82
C ASP A 73 -0.70 -12.28 18.99
N TYR A 74 -0.37 -11.63 17.88
CA TYR A 74 -0.07 -10.20 17.82
C TYR A 74 -1.06 -9.49 16.92
N TYR A 75 -1.52 -8.32 17.35
CA TYR A 75 -2.57 -7.58 16.69
C TYR A 75 -2.24 -6.10 16.56
N ILE A 76 -2.89 -5.48 15.58
CA ILE A 76 -3.02 -4.04 15.45
C ILE A 76 -4.52 -3.67 15.42
N GLN A 77 -4.87 -2.56 16.05
CA GLN A 77 -6.19 -1.93 15.98
C GLN A 77 -6.06 -0.47 15.60
N PHE A 78 -6.87 -0.05 14.62
CA PHE A 78 -6.84 1.29 14.07
C PHE A 78 -8.19 1.70 13.50
N VAL A 79 -8.40 3.01 13.44
CA VAL A 79 -9.55 3.63 12.75
C VAL A 79 -9.05 4.29 11.48
N ALA A 80 -9.54 3.85 10.32
CA ALA A 80 -9.13 4.41 9.04
C ALA A 80 -9.67 5.83 8.87
N LYS A 81 -8.80 6.82 8.60
CA LYS A 81 -9.24 8.22 8.55
C LYS A 81 -10.28 8.50 7.48
N LYS A 82 -10.15 7.84 6.32
CA LYS A 82 -10.99 8.07 5.14
C LYS A 82 -12.40 7.49 5.29
N THR A 83 -12.50 6.26 5.79
CA THR A 83 -13.79 5.53 5.89
C THR A 83 -14.37 5.56 7.29
N LYS A 84 -13.60 6.00 8.30
CA LYS A 84 -13.94 5.95 9.73
C LYS A 84 -14.21 4.54 10.27
N LYS A 85 -13.89 3.51 9.47
CA LYS A 85 -14.02 2.11 9.87
C LYS A 85 -12.90 1.73 10.83
N GLU A 86 -13.29 1.15 11.94
CA GLU A 86 -12.39 0.45 12.84
C GLU A 86 -12.02 -0.91 12.25
N ALA A 87 -10.77 -1.31 12.43
CA ALA A 87 -10.30 -2.63 12.06
C ALA A 87 -9.31 -3.16 13.09
N LYS A 88 -9.43 -4.46 13.36
CA LYS A 88 -8.44 -5.27 14.08
C LYS A 88 -7.83 -6.25 13.08
N ARG A 89 -6.50 -6.30 12.99
CA ARG A 89 -5.79 -7.20 12.07
C ARG A 89 -4.70 -7.99 12.80
N PRO A 90 -4.55 -9.28 12.50
CA PRO A 90 -3.38 -10.03 12.96
C PRO A 90 -2.13 -9.48 12.28
N ILE A 91 -1.00 -9.52 12.98
CA ILE A 91 0.31 -9.13 12.47
C ILE A 91 1.37 -10.15 12.87
N SER A 92 2.51 -10.13 12.19
CA SER A 92 3.63 -10.97 12.57
C SER A 92 4.25 -10.53 13.90
N GLU A 93 4.81 -11.50 14.63
CA GLU A 93 5.64 -11.22 15.80
C GLU A 93 6.81 -10.27 15.46
N LEU A 94 7.40 -10.44 14.27
CA LEU A 94 8.49 -9.58 13.79
C LEU A 94 8.05 -8.12 13.73
N LEU A 95 6.90 -7.84 13.11
CA LEU A 95 6.37 -6.48 13.02
C LEU A 95 6.11 -5.91 14.42
N TYR A 96 5.46 -6.68 15.29
CA TYR A 96 5.18 -6.25 16.66
C TYR A 96 6.46 -5.91 17.44
N LYS A 97 7.45 -6.81 17.46
CA LYS A 97 8.72 -6.60 18.16
C LYS A 97 9.43 -5.35 17.63
N LYS A 98 9.53 -5.19 16.30
CA LYS A 98 10.17 -4.02 15.69
C LYS A 98 9.48 -2.69 16.02
N VAL A 99 8.16 -2.71 16.23
CA VAL A 99 7.41 -1.52 16.71
C VAL A 99 7.70 -1.27 18.19
N MET A 100 7.72 -2.31 19.02
CA MET A 100 7.94 -2.17 20.47
C MET A 100 9.37 -1.75 20.82
N ASP A 101 10.36 -2.19 20.04
CA ASP A 101 11.78 -1.84 20.19
C ASP A 101 12.09 -0.34 19.90
N ARG A 102 11.12 0.42 19.36
CA ARG A 102 11.31 1.84 19.05
C ARG A 102 11.52 2.65 20.32
N GLY A 103 12.42 3.63 20.31
CA GLY A 103 12.61 4.55 21.43
C GLY A 103 11.50 5.60 21.62
N SER A 104 10.52 5.68 20.69
CA SER A 104 9.41 6.64 20.72
C SER A 104 8.08 5.91 20.58
N ASP A 105 7.03 6.46 21.20
CA ASP A 105 5.65 5.99 21.00
C ASP A 105 5.18 6.14 19.56
N CYS A 106 5.68 7.15 18.86
CA CYS A 106 5.42 7.35 17.44
C CYS A 106 6.33 6.43 16.61
N ILE A 107 5.72 5.60 15.75
CA ILE A 107 6.47 4.56 15.03
C ILE A 107 7.39 5.18 13.97
N PHE A 108 6.84 6.11 13.17
CA PHE A 108 7.52 6.75 12.04
C PHE A 108 7.90 8.20 12.35
N ILE A 109 8.84 8.35 13.27
CA ILE A 109 9.41 9.63 13.68
C ILE A 109 10.92 9.64 13.41
N ASN A 110 11.44 10.78 12.96
CA ASN A 110 12.87 10.98 12.83
C ASN A 110 13.48 11.25 14.21
N PRO A 111 14.37 10.40 14.74
CA PRO A 111 14.93 10.59 16.08
C PRO A 111 15.78 11.85 16.20
N LYS A 112 16.34 12.37 15.10
CA LYS A 112 17.18 13.58 15.11
C LYS A 112 16.38 14.86 15.15
N THR A 113 15.22 14.90 14.47
CA THR A 113 14.41 16.11 14.33
C THR A 113 13.12 16.07 15.13
N ASN A 114 12.78 14.92 15.72
CA ASN A 114 11.51 14.64 16.38
C ASN A 114 10.27 14.93 15.51
N GLN A 115 10.43 14.84 14.18
CA GLN A 115 9.36 15.08 13.21
C GLN A 115 8.90 13.77 12.58
N TYR A 116 7.60 13.66 12.33
CA TYR A 116 7.02 12.54 11.59
C TYR A 116 7.64 12.39 10.20
N TYR A 117 7.81 11.15 9.75
CA TYR A 117 8.17 10.91 8.36
C TYR A 117 7.08 11.41 7.42
N SER A 118 7.52 12.16 6.42
CA SER A 118 6.61 12.71 5.41
C SER A 118 6.25 11.67 4.35
N LYS A 119 5.11 11.89 3.67
CA LYS A 119 4.73 11.12 2.47
C LYS A 119 5.83 11.15 1.40
N MET A 120 6.55 12.27 1.29
CA MET A 120 7.66 12.45 0.38
C MET A 120 8.87 11.59 0.76
N TRP A 121 9.21 11.51 2.06
CA TRP A 121 10.26 10.62 2.54
C TRP A 121 9.95 9.16 2.20
N VAL A 122 8.73 8.70 2.49
CA VAL A 122 8.30 7.34 2.14
C VAL A 122 8.38 7.11 0.64
N GLY A 123 7.84 8.02 -0.17
CA GLY A 123 7.86 7.90 -1.63
C GLY A 123 9.27 7.81 -2.21
N ARG A 124 10.23 8.59 -1.69
CA ARG A 124 11.64 8.53 -2.12
C ARG A 124 12.28 7.21 -1.73
N ASN A 125 12.09 6.75 -0.49
CA ASN A 125 12.72 5.52 -0.01
C ASN A 125 12.08 4.25 -0.61
N LEU A 126 10.78 4.24 -0.91
CA LEU A 126 10.15 3.16 -1.67
C LEU A 126 10.76 3.03 -3.07
N LYS A 127 10.96 4.14 -3.78
CA LYS A 127 11.59 4.09 -5.11
C LYS A 127 13.02 3.56 -5.06
N LYS A 128 13.77 3.88 -4.00
CA LYS A 128 15.11 3.33 -3.76
C LYS A 128 15.08 1.84 -3.40
N ALA A 129 14.07 1.39 -2.66
CA ALA A 129 13.92 -0.01 -2.26
C ALA A 129 13.50 -0.91 -3.44
N PHE A 130 12.75 -0.37 -4.41
CA PHE A 130 12.16 -1.09 -5.53
C PHE A 130 12.61 -0.52 -6.89
N LEU A 131 13.93 -0.41 -7.11
CA LEU A 131 14.47 0.24 -8.30
C LEU A 131 14.10 -0.49 -9.61
N ASN A 132 14.12 -1.82 -9.60
CA ASN A 132 13.81 -2.62 -10.77
C ASN A 132 12.32 -2.52 -11.12
N GLU A 133 11.45 -2.64 -10.12
CA GLU A 133 10.00 -2.49 -10.26
C GLU A 133 9.64 -1.07 -10.68
N CYS A 134 10.40 -0.05 -10.26
CA CYS A 134 10.24 1.30 -10.77
C CYS A 134 10.56 1.41 -12.26
N ARG A 135 11.55 0.68 -12.77
CA ARG A 135 11.87 0.64 -14.21
C ARG A 135 10.76 -0.05 -14.98
N GLU A 136 10.30 -1.21 -14.52
CA GLU A 136 9.19 -1.93 -15.16
C GLU A 136 7.89 -1.13 -15.14
N ALA A 137 7.54 -0.54 -13.98
CA ALA A 137 6.35 0.31 -13.87
C ALA A 137 6.39 1.49 -14.87
N LYS A 138 7.57 2.09 -15.11
CA LYS A 138 7.69 3.18 -16.10
C LYS A 138 7.39 2.72 -17.52
N LYS A 139 7.75 1.49 -17.90
CA LYS A 139 7.45 0.92 -19.24
C LYS A 139 5.93 0.83 -19.47
N GLU A 140 5.17 0.59 -18.40
CA GLU A 140 3.70 0.54 -18.42
C GLU A 140 3.01 1.89 -18.10
N ASN A 141 3.76 3.01 -18.10
CA ASN A 141 3.27 4.32 -17.65
C ASN A 141 2.66 4.34 -16.22
N LYS A 142 3.18 3.47 -15.36
CA LYS A 142 2.81 3.30 -13.94
C LYS A 142 3.89 3.83 -13.00
N THR A 143 3.62 3.78 -11.70
CA THR A 143 4.58 4.13 -10.65
C THR A 143 4.56 3.15 -9.48
N ILE A 144 5.64 3.14 -8.71
CA ILE A 144 5.73 2.46 -7.41
C ILE A 144 5.50 3.47 -6.29
N SER A 145 4.58 3.13 -5.40
CA SER A 145 4.25 3.94 -4.21
C SER A 145 3.70 3.05 -3.09
N ALA A 146 3.31 3.64 -1.96
CA ALA A 146 2.65 2.90 -0.89
C ALA A 146 1.34 2.20 -1.36
N HIS A 147 0.67 2.74 -2.38
CA HIS A 147 -0.50 2.08 -2.99
C HIS A 147 -0.13 0.79 -3.73
N SER A 148 1.09 0.68 -4.28
CA SER A 148 1.60 -0.55 -4.88
C SER A 148 1.68 -1.69 -3.87
N LEU A 149 2.15 -1.40 -2.66
CA LEU A 149 2.22 -2.34 -1.54
C LEU A 149 0.82 -2.72 -1.06
N ARG A 150 -0.05 -1.74 -0.85
CA ARG A 150 -1.45 -1.98 -0.48
C ARG A 150 -2.16 -2.86 -1.51
N LYS A 151 -1.93 -2.60 -2.81
CA LYS A 151 -2.51 -3.39 -3.91
C LYS A 151 -1.97 -4.81 -3.92
N SER A 152 -0.66 -4.99 -3.69
CA SER A 152 -0.03 -6.30 -3.52
C SER A 152 -0.70 -7.13 -2.43
N ALA A 153 -0.84 -6.58 -1.23
CA ALA A 153 -1.49 -7.26 -0.11
C ALA A 153 -2.97 -7.57 -0.41
N GLY A 154 -3.70 -6.61 -0.97
CA GLY A 154 -5.10 -6.82 -1.37
C GLY A 154 -5.28 -7.90 -2.44
N GLN A 155 -4.35 -8.00 -3.40
CA GLN A 155 -4.36 -9.07 -4.41
C GLN A 155 -4.10 -10.44 -3.77
N LYS A 156 -3.14 -10.53 -2.84
CA LYS A 156 -2.86 -11.78 -2.11
C LYS A 156 -4.07 -12.27 -1.31
N VAL A 157 -4.76 -11.37 -0.60
CA VAL A 157 -5.99 -11.69 0.12
C VAL A 157 -7.10 -12.11 -0.85
N TYR A 158 -7.26 -11.42 -1.98
CA TYR A 158 -8.23 -11.80 -3.00
C TYR A 158 -7.99 -13.20 -3.57
N GLU A 159 -6.74 -13.53 -3.86
CA GLU A 159 -6.35 -14.81 -4.46
C GLU A 159 -6.61 -16.00 -3.52
N ILE A 160 -6.52 -15.81 -2.21
CA ILE A 160 -6.70 -16.87 -1.21
C ILE A 160 -8.11 -16.91 -0.64
N ASN A 161 -8.72 -15.75 -0.40
CA ASN A 161 -9.93 -15.60 0.40
C ASN A 161 -11.09 -14.92 -0.35
N GLY A 162 -10.89 -14.55 -1.62
CA GLY A 162 -11.91 -13.93 -2.44
C GLY A 162 -12.10 -12.43 -2.21
N ILE A 163 -13.01 -11.86 -2.98
CA ILE A 163 -13.17 -10.40 -3.13
C ILE A 163 -13.77 -9.71 -1.90
N GLU A 164 -14.63 -10.40 -1.14
CA GLU A 164 -15.21 -9.84 0.08
C GLU A 164 -14.18 -9.71 1.20
N ALA A 165 -13.33 -10.73 1.37
CA ALA A 165 -12.19 -10.64 2.29
C ALA A 165 -11.22 -9.52 1.88
N ALA A 166 -10.93 -9.40 0.58
CA ALA A 166 -10.08 -8.32 0.08
C ALA A 166 -10.72 -6.93 0.26
N ARG A 167 -12.05 -6.80 0.10
CA ARG A 167 -12.80 -5.56 0.31
C ARG A 167 -12.74 -5.12 1.76
N ASP A 168 -12.96 -6.04 2.70
CA ASP A 168 -12.83 -5.77 4.14
C ASP A 168 -11.39 -5.41 4.51
N PHE A 169 -10.41 -6.21 4.07
CA PHE A 169 -8.99 -5.95 4.28
C PHE A 169 -8.57 -4.56 3.80
N LEU A 170 -9.00 -4.17 2.59
CA LEU A 170 -8.75 -2.85 2.00
C LEU A 170 -9.70 -1.76 2.51
N GLN A 171 -10.63 -2.07 3.40
CA GLN A 171 -11.62 -1.12 3.93
C GLN A 171 -12.24 -0.28 2.81
N HIS A 172 -12.72 -0.96 1.77
CA HIS A 172 -13.46 -0.33 0.69
C HIS A 172 -14.95 -0.44 0.97
N GLU A 173 -15.71 0.58 0.59
CA GLU A 173 -17.17 0.59 0.80
C GLU A 173 -17.85 -0.42 -0.13
N THR A 174 -17.51 -0.36 -1.41
CA THR A 174 -18.23 -1.10 -2.44
C THR A 174 -17.38 -2.20 -3.07
N TYR A 175 -18.06 -3.27 -3.48
CA TYR A 175 -17.51 -4.32 -4.32
C TYR A 175 -16.79 -3.75 -5.55
N GLN A 176 -17.45 -2.81 -6.25
CA GLN A 176 -16.91 -2.18 -7.45
C GLN A 176 -15.58 -1.46 -7.18
N THR A 177 -15.46 -0.75 -6.05
CA THR A 177 -14.21 -0.09 -5.66
C THR A 177 -13.07 -1.09 -5.53
N THR A 178 -13.33 -2.27 -4.95
CA THR A 178 -12.32 -3.34 -4.82
C THR A 178 -11.99 -3.98 -6.16
N LYS A 179 -13.00 -4.26 -6.99
CA LYS A 179 -12.83 -4.79 -8.35
C LYS A 179 -11.92 -3.90 -9.19
N ASP A 180 -12.19 -2.60 -9.21
CA ASP A 180 -11.39 -1.60 -9.95
C ASP A 180 -9.99 -1.46 -9.36
N TYR A 181 -9.89 -1.38 -8.02
CA TYR A 181 -8.61 -1.23 -7.34
C TYR A 181 -7.66 -2.40 -7.61
N LEU A 182 -8.18 -3.63 -7.60
CA LEU A 182 -7.41 -4.85 -7.86
C LEU A 182 -7.26 -5.16 -9.36
N ASN A 183 -7.93 -4.40 -10.24
CA ASN A 183 -7.99 -4.61 -11.69
C ASN A 183 -8.51 -6.01 -12.05
N ILE A 184 -9.59 -6.43 -11.38
CA ILE A 184 -10.26 -7.70 -11.63
C ILE A 184 -11.20 -7.51 -12.83
N GLY A 185 -10.68 -7.81 -14.02
CA GLY A 185 -11.45 -7.77 -15.26
C GLY A 185 -12.34 -9.01 -15.43
N GLU A 186 -13.37 -8.87 -16.25
CA GLU A 186 -14.30 -9.95 -16.63
C GLU A 186 -13.56 -11.18 -17.17
N ARG A 187 -12.50 -10.98 -17.97
CA ARG A 187 -11.64 -12.06 -18.47
C ARG A 187 -11.02 -12.91 -17.35
N LYS A 188 -10.58 -12.29 -16.25
CA LYS A 188 -9.98 -13.02 -15.11
C LYS A 188 -11.06 -13.81 -14.37
N LEU A 189 -12.26 -13.25 -14.23
CA LEU A 189 -13.39 -13.94 -13.63
C LEU A 189 -13.81 -15.15 -14.48
N ASN A 190 -13.92 -14.99 -15.79
CA ASN A 190 -14.29 -16.08 -16.69
C ASN A 190 -13.26 -17.21 -16.70
N GLN A 191 -11.97 -16.89 -16.58
CA GLN A 191 -10.94 -17.93 -16.43
C GLN A 191 -11.11 -18.70 -15.11
N LEU A 192 -11.30 -18.00 -13.99
CA LEU A 192 -11.53 -18.65 -12.69
C LEU A 192 -12.78 -19.55 -12.71
N LEU A 193 -13.86 -19.08 -13.35
CA LEU A 193 -15.09 -19.86 -13.51
C LEU A 193 -14.85 -21.10 -14.38
N LYS A 194 -14.05 -20.98 -15.44
CA LYS A 194 -13.66 -22.12 -16.27
C LYS A 194 -12.88 -23.16 -15.45
N ASP A 195 -11.84 -22.74 -14.76
CA ASP A 195 -10.98 -23.62 -13.95
C ASP A 195 -11.73 -24.30 -12.78
N THR A 196 -12.89 -23.74 -12.37
CA THR A 196 -13.66 -24.25 -11.22
C THR A 196 -14.85 -25.12 -11.63
N LEU A 197 -15.50 -24.81 -12.76
CA LEU A 197 -16.79 -25.40 -13.16
C LEU A 197 -16.68 -26.30 -14.40
N ILE A 198 -15.64 -26.13 -15.21
CA ILE A 198 -15.51 -26.78 -16.52
C ILE A 198 -14.36 -27.79 -16.51
N ASP A 199 -13.27 -27.47 -15.80
CA ASP A 199 -12.15 -28.40 -15.53
C ASP A 199 -12.32 -29.07 -14.15
#